data_AF-A0AAU9YXV0-F1
#
_entry.id   AF-A0AAU9YXV0-F1
#
_cell.length_a   1.000
_cell.length_b   1.000
_cell.length_c   1.000
_cell.angle_alpha   90.00
_cell.angle_beta   90.00
_cell.angle_gamma   90.00
#
_symmetry.space_group_name_H-M   'P 1'
#
loop_
_entity.id
_entity.type
_entity.pdbx_description
1 polymer ?
#
loop_
_entity_poly.entity_id
_entity_poly.type
_entity_poly.pdbx_seq_one_letter_code
_entity_poly.pdbx_strand_id
1 'polypeptide(L)'
;MAQLLLKAYDEVPDGTQCHRKAYITTALGGLIGAIGSAYSVVLNPADSHLEAMARAGRYTFTAAAVGAMFGLATCVSAQVREKPDDPLNYFIGGCAAGLTLGARSE
;
A
#
# COMPACT_ATOMS: atom_id res chain seq x y z
N MET A 1 5.30 -1.54 16.06
CA MET A 1 4.40 -0.72 15.22
C MET A 1 3.76 -1.52 14.09
N ALA A 2 4.53 -2.21 13.23
CA ALA A 2 3.99 -3.04 12.14
C ALA A 2 3.01 -4.15 12.60
N GLN A 3 3.31 -4.85 13.71
CA GLN A 3 2.41 -5.87 14.27
C GLN A 3 1.05 -5.33 14.71
N LEU A 4 0.97 -4.06 15.14
CA LEU A 4 -0.30 -3.44 15.52
C LEU A 4 -1.16 -3.13 14.30
N LEU A 5 -0.54 -2.70 13.19
CA LEU A 5 -1.25 -2.46 11.94
C LEU A 5 -1.82 -3.76 11.35
N LEU A 6 -1.06 -4.84 11.38
CA LEU A 6 -1.53 -6.15 10.91
C LEU A 6 -2.71 -6.65 11.75
N LYS A 7 -2.60 -6.61 13.09
CA LYS A 7 -3.72 -6.99 13.96
C LYS A 7 -4.95 -6.11 13.73
N ALA A 8 -4.77 -4.80 13.58
CA ALA A 8 -5.88 -3.89 13.30
C ALA A 8 -6.53 -4.11 11.92
N TYR A 9 -5.81 -4.71 10.96
CA TYR A 9 -6.37 -5.09 9.66
C TYR A 9 -7.28 -6.32 9.77
N ASP A 10 -6.87 -7.31 10.58
CA ASP A 10 -7.57 -8.57 10.76
C ASP A 10 -8.82 -8.43 11.66
N GLU A 11 -8.83 -7.44 12.57
CA GLU A 11 -9.99 -7.14 13.41
C GLU A 11 -11.20 -6.63 12.63
N VAL A 12 -11.00 -6.11 11.42
CA VAL A 12 -12.07 -5.59 10.58
C VAL A 12 -12.40 -6.66 9.53
N PRO A 13 -13.67 -7.12 9.41
CA PRO A 13 -14.03 -8.06 8.36
C PRO A 13 -13.99 -7.38 6.99
N ASP A 14 -13.56 -8.12 5.97
CA ASP A 14 -13.54 -7.64 4.59
C ASP A 14 -14.96 -7.28 4.12
N GLY A 15 -15.05 -6.23 3.30
CA GLY A 15 -16.32 -5.67 2.89
C GLY A 15 -16.95 -4.70 3.89
N THR A 16 -16.36 -4.50 5.07
CA THR A 16 -16.80 -3.47 6.04
C THR A 16 -15.72 -2.43 6.27
N GLN A 17 -16.13 -1.20 6.62
CA GLN A 17 -15.22 -0.10 6.98
C GLN A 17 -14.04 0.09 6.00
N CYS A 18 -14.32 0.15 4.68
CA CYS A 18 -13.27 0.19 3.66
C CYS A 18 -12.25 1.33 3.84
N HIS A 19 -12.68 2.48 4.36
CA HIS A 19 -11.79 3.59 4.68
C HIS A 19 -10.71 3.19 5.70
N ARG A 20 -11.06 2.40 6.73
CA ARG A 20 -10.15 1.95 7.77
C ARG A 20 -9.15 0.94 7.23
N LYS A 21 -9.62 -0.07 6.48
CA LYS A 21 -8.72 -1.05 5.82
C LYS A 21 -7.79 -0.38 4.82
N ALA A 22 -8.31 0.52 3.99
CA ALA A 22 -7.50 1.27 3.03
C ALA A 22 -6.43 2.12 3.73
N TYR A 23 -6.77 2.83 4.82
CA TYR A 23 -5.78 3.60 5.56
C TYR A 23 -4.70 2.70 6.20
N ILE A 24 -5.07 1.55 6.75
CA ILE A 24 -4.12 0.60 7.35
C ILE A 24 -3.14 0.06 6.29
N THR A 25 -3.65 -0.37 5.12
CA THR A 25 -2.79 -0.88 4.04
C THR A 25 -1.94 0.22 3.40
N THR A 26 -2.47 1.45 3.33
CA THR A 26 -1.70 2.65 2.92
C THR A 26 -0.57 2.93 3.88
N ALA A 27 -0.82 2.88 5.20
CA ALA A 27 0.19 3.10 6.22
C ALA A 27 1.28 2.02 6.18
N LEU A 28 0.88 0.76 5.98
CA LEU A 28 1.81 -0.35 5.80
C LEU A 28 2.69 -0.14 4.55
N GLY A 29 2.08 0.20 3.42
CA GLY A 29 2.78 0.51 2.17
C GLY A 29 3.74 1.70 2.33
N GLY A 30 3.29 2.77 2.98
CA GLY A 30 4.12 3.94 3.29
C GLY A 30 5.33 3.59 4.17
N LEU A 31 5.15 2.76 5.20
CA LEU A 31 6.28 2.28 6.03
C LEU A 31 7.29 1.47 5.20
N ILE A 32 6.81 0.57 4.34
CA ILE A 32 7.69 -0.22 3.46
C ILE A 32 8.44 0.69 2.47
N GLY A 33 7.75 1.68 1.88
CA GLY A 33 8.36 2.65 0.98
C GLY A 33 9.37 3.58 1.67
N ALA A 34 9.12 3.96 2.93
CA ALA A 34 10.05 4.73 3.74
C ALA A 34 11.32 3.92 4.06
N ILE A 35 11.18 2.64 4.40
CA ILE A 35 12.33 1.74 4.61
C ILE A 35 13.11 1.57 3.30
N GLY A 36 12.42 1.26 2.20
CA GLY A 36 13.04 1.09 0.88
C GLY A 36 13.77 2.35 0.40
N SER A 37 13.20 3.53 0.65
CA SER A 37 13.86 4.80 0.32
C SER A 37 15.07 5.08 1.19
N ALA A 38 15.04 4.77 2.48
CA ALA A 38 16.20 4.90 3.34
C ALA A 38 17.38 4.06 2.80
N TYR A 39 17.14 2.80 2.41
CA TYR A 39 18.17 1.98 1.76
C TYR A 39 18.62 2.55 0.42
N SER A 40 17.70 3.02 -0.42
CA SER A 40 18.03 3.61 -1.72
C SER A 40 18.93 4.84 -1.58
N VAL A 41 18.65 5.73 -0.63
CA VAL A 41 19.44 6.95 -0.40
C VAL A 41 20.80 6.62 0.22
N VAL A 42 20.89 5.63 1.11
CA VAL A 42 22.16 5.24 1.77
C VAL A 42 23.08 4.49 0.81
N LEU A 43 22.55 3.55 0.02
CA LEU A 43 23.35 2.69 -0.87
C LEU A 43 23.63 3.35 -2.23
N ASN A 44 22.77 4.28 -2.67
CA ASN A 44 22.95 5.03 -3.90
C ASN A 44 22.65 6.53 -3.66
N PRO A 45 23.61 7.28 -3.10
CA PRO A 45 23.39 8.67 -2.73
C PRO A 45 23.04 9.53 -3.93
N ALA A 46 22.16 10.51 -3.73
CA ALA A 46 21.86 11.51 -4.74
C ALA A 46 22.88 12.66 -4.69
N ASP A 47 23.02 13.39 -5.79
CA ASP A 47 23.96 14.51 -5.89
C ASP A 47 23.56 15.70 -4.99
N SER A 48 22.29 15.74 -4.57
CA SER A 48 21.76 16.79 -3.70
C SER A 48 20.76 16.27 -2.66
N HIS A 49 20.68 16.98 -1.52
CA HIS A 49 19.69 16.68 -0.48
C HIS A 49 18.24 16.81 -0.97
N LEU A 50 17.97 17.75 -1.88
CA LEU A 50 16.64 17.92 -2.45
C LEU A 50 16.25 16.73 -3.33
N GLU A 51 17.19 16.20 -4.11
CA GLU A 51 16.95 15.03 -4.92
C GLU A 51 16.77 13.77 -4.07
N ALA A 52 17.56 13.61 -2.99
CA ALA A 52 17.37 12.53 -2.02
C ALA A 52 15.97 12.57 -1.37
N MET A 53 15.51 13.77 -0.97
CA MET A 53 14.16 13.98 -0.43
C MET A 53 13.07 13.68 -1.47
N ALA A 54 13.25 14.14 -2.71
CA ALA A 54 12.31 13.87 -3.80
C ALA A 54 12.23 12.36 -4.11
N ARG A 55 13.36 11.66 -4.10
CA ARG A 55 13.46 10.21 -4.28
C ARG A 55 12.75 9.46 -3.13
N ALA A 56 13.01 9.87 -1.89
CA ALA A 56 12.36 9.28 -0.73
C ALA A 56 10.84 9.49 -0.73
N GLY A 57 10.40 10.69 -1.09
CA GLY A 57 8.99 11.00 -1.32
C GLY A 57 8.38 10.09 -2.40
N ARG A 58 8.99 10.02 -3.58
CA ARG A 58 8.49 9.18 -4.70
C ARG A 58 8.30 7.72 -4.28
N TYR A 59 9.27 7.14 -3.59
CA TYR A 59 9.22 5.73 -3.17
C TYR A 59 8.13 5.52 -2.12
N THR A 60 8.08 6.38 -1.10
CA THR A 60 7.09 6.31 -0.02
C THR A 60 5.66 6.49 -0.54
N PHE A 61 5.42 7.51 -1.37
CA PHE A 61 4.09 7.76 -1.93
C PHE A 61 3.66 6.67 -2.92
N THR A 62 4.59 6.11 -3.68
CA THR A 62 4.26 5.00 -4.61
C THR A 62 3.86 3.76 -3.82
N ALA A 63 4.63 3.36 -2.83
CA ALA A 63 4.28 2.20 -2.00
C ALA A 63 2.99 2.44 -1.18
N ALA A 64 2.75 3.67 -0.71
CA ALA A 64 1.49 4.04 -0.07
C ALA A 64 0.30 3.93 -1.03
N ALA A 65 0.43 4.41 -2.27
CA ALA A 65 -0.62 4.31 -3.29
C ALA A 65 -0.93 2.85 -3.67
N VAL A 66 0.11 2.02 -3.79
CA VAL A 66 -0.03 0.56 -4.00
C VAL A 66 -0.83 -0.07 -2.84
N GLY A 67 -0.49 0.26 -1.60
CA GLY A 67 -1.22 -0.21 -0.42
C GLY A 67 -2.66 0.31 -0.36
N ALA A 68 -2.90 1.55 -0.73
CA ALA A 68 -4.24 2.14 -0.79
C ALA A 68 -5.13 1.42 -1.81
N MET A 69 -4.63 1.24 -3.03
CA MET A 69 -5.38 0.59 -4.12
C MET A 69 -5.63 -0.88 -3.83
N PHE A 70 -4.68 -1.57 -3.22
CA PHE A 70 -4.90 -2.91 -2.68
C PHE A 70 -6.09 -2.94 -1.72
N GLY A 71 -6.07 -2.14 -0.65
CA GLY A 71 -7.10 -2.14 0.39
C GLY A 71 -8.49 -1.68 -0.10
N LEU A 72 -8.53 -0.73 -1.03
CA LEU A 72 -9.77 -0.29 -1.66
C LEU A 72 -10.34 -1.38 -2.55
N ALA A 73 -9.54 -1.95 -3.44
CA ALA A 73 -10.01 -2.96 -4.39
C ALA A 73 -10.42 -4.26 -3.69
N THR A 74 -9.70 -4.71 -2.65
CA THR A 74 -10.13 -5.87 -1.84
C THR A 74 -11.46 -5.59 -1.14
N CYS A 75 -11.61 -4.44 -0.48
CA CYS A 75 -12.83 -4.13 0.24
C CYS A 75 -14.04 -3.91 -0.69
N VAL A 76 -13.86 -3.18 -1.80
CA VAL A 76 -14.94 -2.95 -2.77
C VAL A 76 -15.34 -4.24 -3.47
N SER A 77 -14.39 -5.09 -3.86
CA SER A 77 -14.73 -6.39 -4.46
C SER A 77 -15.45 -7.30 -3.48
N ALA A 78 -15.05 -7.31 -2.20
CA ALA A 78 -15.76 -8.03 -1.13
C ALA A 78 -17.20 -7.52 -0.93
N GLN A 79 -17.40 -6.19 -0.96
CA GLN A 79 -18.74 -5.58 -0.88
C GLN A 79 -19.64 -5.94 -2.05
N VAL A 80 -19.15 -5.74 -3.28
CA VAL A 80 -19.95 -5.94 -4.50
C VAL A 80 -20.29 -7.42 -4.73
N ARG A 81 -19.39 -8.33 -4.35
CA ARG A 81 -19.57 -9.77 -4.56
C ARG A 81 -20.29 -10.46 -3.40
N GLU A 82 -20.54 -9.74 -2.30
CA GLU A 82 -21.13 -10.27 -1.05
C GLU A 82 -20.44 -11.55 -0.55
N LYS A 83 -19.14 -11.69 -0.85
CA LYS A 83 -18.31 -12.85 -0.52
C LYS A 83 -17.03 -12.37 0.16
N PRO A 84 -17.09 -12.02 1.46
CA PRO A 84 -15.96 -11.42 2.16
C PRO A 84 -14.75 -12.37 2.27
N ASP A 85 -14.99 -13.67 2.49
CA ASP A 85 -13.93 -14.66 2.71
C ASP A 85 -13.34 -15.25 1.42
N ASP A 86 -13.69 -14.70 0.25
CA ASP A 86 -13.22 -15.20 -1.04
C ASP A 86 -11.83 -14.64 -1.39
N PRO A 87 -10.78 -15.49 -1.52
CA PRO A 87 -9.43 -15.05 -1.87
C PRO A 87 -9.34 -14.31 -3.21
N LEU A 88 -10.33 -14.45 -4.09
CA LEU A 88 -10.37 -13.71 -5.35
C LEU A 88 -10.45 -12.19 -5.13
N ASN A 89 -11.00 -11.72 -4.00
CA ASN A 89 -10.97 -10.29 -3.65
C ASN A 89 -9.54 -9.78 -3.47
N TYR A 90 -8.70 -10.57 -2.79
CA TYR A 90 -7.28 -10.30 -2.59
C TYR A 90 -6.50 -10.34 -3.91
N PHE A 91 -6.85 -11.26 -4.81
CA PHE A 91 -6.28 -11.31 -6.16
C PHE A 91 -6.59 -10.04 -6.96
N ILE A 92 -7.84 -9.57 -6.94
CA ILE A 92 -8.24 -8.31 -7.58
C ILE A 92 -7.50 -7.13 -6.96
N GLY A 93 -7.39 -7.10 -5.63
CA GLY A 93 -6.61 -6.10 -4.91
C GLY A 93 -5.15 -6.07 -5.31
N GLY A 94 -4.52 -7.24 -5.40
CA GLY A 94 -3.12 -7.39 -5.85
C GLY A 94 -2.92 -6.92 -7.29
N CYS A 95 -3.86 -7.25 -8.18
CA CYS A 95 -3.83 -6.78 -9.57
C CYS A 95 -3.94 -5.26 -9.66
N ALA A 96 -4.90 -4.65 -8.93
CA ALA A 96 -5.05 -3.20 -8.88
C ALA A 96 -3.79 -2.51 -8.31
N ALA A 97 -3.18 -3.10 -7.29
CA ALA A 97 -1.93 -2.64 -6.71
C ALA A 97 -0.75 -2.72 -7.72
N GLY A 98 -0.67 -3.80 -8.49
CA GLY A 98 0.34 -3.99 -9.55
C GLY A 98 0.17 -2.98 -10.69
N LEU A 99 -1.05 -2.75 -11.15
CA LEU A 99 -1.35 -1.70 -12.14
C LEU A 99 -0.97 -0.31 -11.62
N THR A 100 -1.22 -0.04 -10.33
CA THR A 100 -0.83 1.22 -9.67
C THR A 100 0.69 1.37 -9.64
N LEU A 101 1.43 0.30 -9.36
CA LEU A 101 2.88 0.33 -9.42
C LEU A 101 3.37 0.65 -10.83
N GLY A 102 2.81 -0.03 -11.85
CA GLY A 102 3.13 0.22 -13.26
C GLY A 102 2.90 1.68 -13.66
N ALA A 103 1.72 2.23 -13.34
CA ALA A 103 1.37 3.62 -13.66
C ALA A 103 2.23 4.67 -12.91
N ARG A 104 2.92 4.28 -11.83
CA ARG A 104 3.79 5.17 -11.04
C ARG A 104 5.27 4.98 -11.35
N SER A 105 5.61 3.92 -12.08
CA SER A 105 6.96 3.65 -12.58
C SER A 105 7.23 4.27 -13.96
N GLU A 106 6.20 4.80 -14.61
CA GLU A 106 6.27 5.58 -15.85
C GLU A 106 6.54 7.07 -15.60
#